data_AF-A0A972IEJ4-F1
#
_entry.id   AF-A0A972IEJ4-F1
#
_cell.length_a   1.000
_cell.length_b   1.000
_cell.length_c   1.000
_cell.angle_alpha   90.00
_cell.angle_beta   90.00
_cell.angle_gamma   90.00
#
_symmetry.space_group_name_H-M   'P 1'
#
loop_
_entity.id
_entity.type
_entity.pdbx_description
1 polymer ?
#
loop_
_entity_poly.entity_id
_entity_poly.type
_entity_poly.pdbx_seq_one_letter_code
_entity_poly.pdbx_strand_id
1 'polypeptide(L)'
;MKRPLWLILILLWTFPFHSPATGRGEANTEQGLEDGLRARIVQVLADLDADEFATRAGALQRLREMAAADDARKPLALAVQQALVDPGTSFEVRKQLEQLQRLLPPADLPPAEKISIGQIRELIDQLQHDSYGRRLGAESRLRWLLGSREARVPIYLEVKRRLAAPQLALGAAEGMRDIYEAARGAWLASDAGGGDLPPVADSEIDRWVDALANPKSQAVFPLSGEPLAAVELRDLLARPEYAARVRAALETRRRSAALAPEADARLGEMIDLARPAMVAEFWQGGANLNIQRLLVGVPSVSEGGTSHFDRIDDRTAHCVTGVNLVEGDYPVGVALPHPTLPSAFFHLVNLPTPRRRMAYEYAARGSEARRLEAIVERTTEDLLGRGRPLEERELTMLAQFPIEDVSRFAGRYLATVADCTVAAGRLEPSAPPEVERTRPSIHGLLCAWLGAKGTRAAIPGLLEAIDRDRALPPSAAMPYRFDRLAALAIARRDPWPEVDAWLARIVPRREHLVVGQAEAPELGATAAAILLARHGRRGAALEDFQLIACAGMLARQYGLTGYRYASAESCRIVERWWLERRGNGADKETPDKEDHD
;
A
#
# COMPACT_ATOMS: atom_id res chain seq x y z
N MET A 1 -21.33 -27.01 -37.65
CA MET A 1 -20.64 -28.01 -36.79
C MET A 1 -20.65 -27.50 -35.35
N LYS A 2 -20.72 -28.42 -34.39
CA LYS A 2 -21.28 -28.27 -33.02
C LYS A 2 -20.86 -27.00 -32.26
N ARG A 3 -21.86 -26.24 -31.79
CA ARG A 3 -21.74 -25.14 -30.81
C ARG A 3 -21.14 -25.69 -29.50
N PRO A 4 -20.11 -25.07 -28.87
CA PRO A 4 -19.59 -25.54 -27.61
C PRO A 4 -20.47 -25.08 -26.44
N LEU A 5 -20.65 -26.00 -25.51
CA LEU A 5 -21.48 -26.02 -24.30
C LEU A 5 -21.06 -25.02 -23.18
N TRP A 6 -20.69 -23.78 -23.52
CA TRP A 6 -20.24 -22.79 -22.52
C TRP A 6 -21.37 -22.13 -21.71
N LEU A 7 -22.62 -22.24 -22.14
CA LEU A 7 -23.75 -21.49 -21.58
C LEU A 7 -24.44 -22.14 -20.35
N ILE A 8 -24.10 -23.37 -19.97
CA ILE A 8 -24.86 -24.11 -18.94
C ILE A 8 -24.15 -24.20 -17.58
N LEU A 9 -22.85 -23.90 -17.48
CA LEU A 9 -22.11 -24.04 -16.21
C LEU A 9 -22.12 -22.80 -15.30
N ILE A 10 -22.63 -21.64 -15.76
CA ILE A 10 -22.65 -20.39 -14.98
C ILE A 10 -23.91 -20.27 -14.08
N LEU A 11 -24.92 -21.12 -14.23
CA LEU A 11 -26.22 -21.00 -13.54
C LEU A 11 -26.35 -21.76 -12.21
N LEU A 12 -25.28 -22.37 -11.67
CA LEU A 12 -25.40 -23.33 -10.56
C LEU A 12 -24.53 -23.05 -9.34
N TRP A 13 -24.43 -21.81 -8.86
CA TRP A 13 -23.91 -21.55 -7.49
C TRP A 13 -24.69 -20.44 -6.78
N THR A 14 -25.81 -20.82 -6.15
CA THR A 14 -26.46 -20.07 -5.07
C THR A 14 -26.48 -20.96 -3.82
N PHE A 15 -25.76 -20.57 -2.77
CA PHE A 15 -26.04 -21.02 -1.40
C PHE A 15 -26.39 -19.79 -0.55
N PRO A 16 -27.48 -19.83 0.23
CA PRO A 16 -28.00 -18.66 0.92
C PRO A 16 -27.31 -18.49 2.28
N PHE A 17 -26.83 -17.27 2.57
CA PHE A 17 -26.67 -16.83 3.95
C PHE A 17 -28.08 -16.62 4.53
N HIS A 18 -28.53 -17.51 5.40
CA HIS A 18 -29.71 -17.28 6.24
C HIS A 18 -29.27 -16.71 7.59
N SER A 19 -29.70 -15.48 7.88
CA SER A 19 -29.99 -15.01 9.23
C SER A 19 -31.35 -14.30 9.21
N PRO A 20 -32.18 -14.41 10.26
CA PRO A 20 -33.61 -14.22 10.13
C PRO A 20 -34.03 -12.74 10.19
N ALA A 21 -34.69 -12.33 9.11
CA ALA A 21 -35.90 -11.50 9.05
C ALA A 21 -36.05 -10.27 9.96
N THR A 22 -35.76 -9.09 9.38
CA THR A 22 -36.69 -7.94 9.29
C THR A 22 -36.23 -7.03 8.14
N GLY A 23 -36.98 -6.98 7.02
CA GLY A 23 -36.67 -6.13 5.86
C GLY A 23 -36.88 -6.81 4.51
N ARG A 24 -38.10 -7.32 4.22
CA ARG A 24 -38.38 -8.11 3.00
C ARG A 24 -38.85 -7.31 1.77
N GLY A 25 -38.92 -5.97 1.85
CA GLY A 25 -39.42 -5.12 0.76
C GLY A 25 -38.33 -4.49 -0.11
N GLU A 26 -37.29 -3.93 0.49
CA GLU A 26 -36.23 -3.20 -0.22
C GLU A 26 -35.11 -4.13 -0.73
N ALA A 27 -34.74 -5.15 0.07
CA ALA A 27 -33.66 -6.08 -0.27
C ALA A 27 -33.92 -6.92 -1.55
N ASN A 28 -35.18 -7.25 -1.86
CA ASN A 28 -35.53 -7.99 -3.08
C ASN A 28 -35.45 -7.10 -4.34
N THR A 29 -35.66 -5.79 -4.20
CA THR A 29 -35.65 -4.84 -5.31
C THR A 29 -34.21 -4.43 -5.64
N GLU A 30 -33.38 -4.19 -4.63
CA GLU A 30 -31.94 -3.95 -4.80
C GLU A 30 -31.20 -5.17 -5.36
N GLN A 31 -31.50 -6.38 -4.88
CA GLN A 31 -30.91 -7.61 -5.45
C GLN A 31 -31.32 -7.83 -6.92
N GLY A 32 -32.58 -7.56 -7.28
CA GLY A 32 -33.04 -7.66 -8.67
C GLY A 32 -32.38 -6.64 -9.61
N LEU A 33 -32.09 -5.44 -9.11
CA LEU A 33 -31.35 -4.40 -9.84
C LEU A 33 -29.87 -4.75 -10.03
N GLU A 34 -29.22 -5.28 -8.98
CA GLU A 34 -27.83 -5.76 -9.06
C GLU A 34 -27.68 -6.95 -10.02
N ASP A 35 -28.61 -7.89 -10.01
CA ASP A 35 -28.62 -9.05 -10.91
C ASP A 35 -28.84 -8.62 -12.37
N GLY A 36 -29.72 -7.66 -12.62
CA GLY A 36 -29.95 -7.08 -13.94
C GLY A 36 -28.72 -6.34 -14.48
N LEU A 37 -28.04 -5.56 -13.64
CA LEU A 37 -26.79 -4.88 -13.99
C LEU A 37 -25.68 -5.89 -14.31
N ARG A 38 -25.53 -6.95 -13.50
CA ARG A 38 -24.54 -7.99 -13.71
C ARG A 38 -24.76 -8.74 -15.04
N ALA A 39 -26.01 -9.12 -15.34
CA ALA A 39 -26.35 -9.77 -16.60
C ALA A 39 -26.04 -8.87 -17.80
N ARG A 40 -26.31 -7.56 -17.69
CA ARG A 40 -25.98 -6.58 -18.72
C ARG A 40 -24.47 -6.46 -18.94
N ILE A 41 -23.67 -6.41 -17.88
CA ILE A 41 -22.21 -6.36 -17.97
C ILE A 41 -21.67 -7.61 -18.71
N VAL A 42 -22.15 -8.81 -18.35
CA VAL A 42 -21.74 -10.06 -19.00
C VAL A 42 -22.06 -10.05 -20.50
N GLN A 43 -23.26 -9.59 -20.87
CA GLN A 43 -23.64 -9.50 -22.28
C GLN A 43 -22.74 -8.53 -23.05
N VAL A 44 -22.47 -7.34 -22.49
CA VAL A 44 -21.61 -6.35 -23.15
C VAL A 44 -20.16 -6.85 -23.27
N LEU A 45 -19.66 -7.61 -22.30
CA LEU A 45 -18.34 -8.26 -22.39
C LEU A 45 -18.31 -9.31 -23.51
N ALA A 46 -19.36 -10.11 -23.67
CA ALA A 46 -19.45 -11.09 -24.74
C ALA A 46 -19.48 -10.44 -26.14
N ASP A 47 -20.15 -9.29 -26.26
CA ASP A 47 -20.22 -8.52 -27.52
C ASP A 47 -18.83 -8.00 -27.98
N LEU A 48 -17.82 -7.96 -27.10
CA LEU A 48 -16.44 -7.56 -27.47
C LEU A 48 -15.76 -8.56 -28.42
N ASP A 49 -16.18 -9.83 -28.40
CA ASP A 49 -15.68 -10.89 -29.28
C ASP A 49 -16.60 -11.14 -30.49
N ALA A 50 -17.58 -10.26 -30.75
CA ALA A 50 -18.50 -10.41 -31.88
C ALA A 50 -17.79 -10.29 -33.25
N ASP A 51 -18.26 -11.05 -34.25
CA ASP A 51 -17.71 -11.01 -35.61
C ASP A 51 -17.85 -9.62 -36.27
N GLU A 52 -18.90 -8.88 -35.92
CA GLU A 52 -19.19 -7.56 -36.48
C GLU A 52 -18.43 -6.43 -35.75
N PHE A 53 -17.66 -5.64 -36.51
CA PHE A 53 -16.89 -4.51 -35.96
C PHE A 53 -17.76 -3.48 -35.23
N ALA A 54 -18.94 -3.15 -35.76
CA ALA A 54 -19.84 -2.17 -35.15
C ALA A 54 -20.31 -2.62 -33.75
N THR A 55 -20.58 -3.91 -33.58
CA THR A 55 -21.00 -4.50 -32.31
C THR A 55 -19.87 -4.44 -31.28
N ARG A 56 -18.63 -4.77 -31.67
CA ARG A 56 -17.45 -4.66 -30.80
C ARG A 56 -17.16 -3.22 -30.37
N ALA A 57 -17.21 -2.27 -31.32
CA ALA A 57 -16.98 -0.86 -31.02
C ALA A 57 -18.06 -0.29 -30.07
N GLY A 58 -19.33 -0.63 -30.30
CA GLY A 58 -20.44 -0.26 -29.44
C GLY A 58 -20.35 -0.90 -28.04
N ALA A 59 -19.86 -2.13 -27.93
CA ALA A 59 -19.62 -2.79 -26.65
C ALA A 59 -18.54 -2.06 -25.82
N LEU A 60 -17.38 -1.74 -26.43
CA LEU A 60 -16.31 -1.03 -25.74
C LEU A 60 -16.74 0.35 -25.23
N GLN A 61 -17.52 1.09 -26.02
CA GLN A 61 -18.07 2.39 -25.62
C GLN A 61 -19.00 2.27 -24.41
N ARG A 62 -19.92 1.29 -24.42
CA ARG A 62 -20.84 1.01 -23.29
C ARG A 62 -20.07 0.65 -22.01
N LEU A 63 -18.97 -0.10 -22.10
CA LEU A 63 -18.13 -0.42 -20.95
C LEU A 63 -17.41 0.81 -20.37
N ARG A 64 -16.97 1.75 -21.23
CA ARG A 64 -16.37 3.02 -20.77
C ARG A 64 -17.38 3.91 -20.05
N GLU A 65 -18.61 3.95 -20.55
CA GLU A 65 -19.71 4.66 -19.89
C GLU A 65 -20.02 4.05 -18.53
N MET A 66 -20.10 2.72 -18.42
CA MET A 66 -20.25 2.03 -17.14
C MET A 66 -19.06 2.27 -16.19
N ALA A 67 -17.83 2.40 -16.71
CA ALA A 67 -16.65 2.70 -15.89
C ALA A 67 -16.66 4.13 -15.31
N ALA A 68 -17.47 5.04 -15.87
CA ALA A 68 -17.66 6.40 -15.35
C ALA A 68 -18.84 6.49 -14.35
N ALA A 69 -19.70 5.48 -14.28
CA ALA A 69 -20.86 5.45 -13.40
C ALA A 69 -20.54 4.78 -12.05
N ASP A 70 -20.74 5.48 -10.93
CA ASP A 70 -20.29 5.02 -9.61
C ASP A 70 -20.96 3.71 -9.13
N ASP A 71 -22.20 3.45 -9.54
CA ASP A 71 -22.96 2.23 -9.24
C ASP A 71 -22.47 0.99 -10.02
N ALA A 72 -21.99 1.19 -11.25
CA ALA A 72 -21.51 0.11 -12.12
C ALA A 72 -20.00 -0.18 -11.99
N ARG A 73 -19.20 0.73 -11.44
CA ARG A 73 -17.74 0.63 -11.39
C ARG A 73 -17.21 -0.62 -10.68
N LYS A 74 -17.74 -0.96 -9.50
CA LYS A 74 -17.29 -2.15 -8.74
C LYS A 74 -17.74 -3.46 -9.39
N PRO A 75 -19.03 -3.65 -9.77
CA PRO A 75 -19.45 -4.83 -10.51
C PRO A 75 -18.68 -5.03 -11.83
N LEU A 76 -18.43 -3.93 -12.55
CA LEU A 76 -17.65 -3.97 -13.78
C LEU A 76 -16.20 -4.37 -13.53
N ALA A 77 -15.55 -3.83 -12.49
CA ALA A 77 -14.18 -4.21 -12.11
C ALA A 77 -14.05 -5.72 -11.86
N LEU A 78 -15.03 -6.32 -11.15
CA LEU A 78 -15.06 -7.76 -10.90
C LEU A 78 -15.23 -8.58 -12.20
N ALA A 79 -16.15 -8.18 -13.07
CA ALA A 79 -16.42 -8.88 -14.33
C ALA A 79 -15.26 -8.78 -15.32
N VAL A 80 -14.62 -7.60 -15.40
CA VAL A 80 -13.40 -7.39 -16.19
C VAL A 80 -12.27 -8.28 -15.65
N GLN A 81 -12.07 -8.34 -14.33
CA GLN A 81 -11.09 -9.24 -13.71
C GLN A 81 -11.37 -10.71 -14.05
N GLN A 82 -12.63 -11.15 -14.04
CA GLN A 82 -13.02 -12.51 -14.41
C GLN A 82 -12.68 -12.84 -15.87
N ALA A 83 -13.02 -11.95 -16.81
CA ALA A 83 -12.66 -12.13 -18.21
C ALA A 83 -11.14 -12.14 -18.43
N LEU A 84 -10.38 -11.30 -17.72
CA LEU A 84 -8.91 -11.30 -17.82
C LEU A 84 -8.28 -12.60 -17.29
N VAL A 85 -8.88 -13.30 -16.34
CA VAL A 85 -8.34 -14.58 -15.85
C VAL A 85 -8.80 -15.78 -16.69
N ASP A 86 -9.75 -15.61 -17.61
CA ASP A 86 -10.25 -16.68 -18.48
C ASP A 86 -9.28 -16.96 -19.65
N PRO A 87 -8.75 -18.18 -19.79
CA PRO A 87 -7.91 -18.56 -20.94
C PRO A 87 -8.62 -18.48 -22.29
N GLY A 88 -9.95 -18.50 -22.30
CA GLY A 88 -10.79 -18.41 -23.50
C GLY A 88 -10.88 -17.02 -24.12
N THR A 89 -10.57 -15.96 -23.36
CA THR A 89 -10.68 -14.57 -23.83
C THR A 89 -9.65 -14.27 -24.92
N SER A 90 -10.13 -13.71 -26.03
CA SER A 90 -9.27 -13.38 -27.16
C SER A 90 -8.22 -12.32 -26.80
N PHE A 91 -7.10 -12.30 -27.54
CA PHE A 91 -6.03 -11.34 -27.29
C PHE A 91 -6.47 -9.89 -27.48
N GLU A 92 -7.29 -9.61 -28.51
CA GLU A 92 -7.79 -8.26 -28.78
C GLU A 92 -8.67 -7.75 -27.64
N VAL A 93 -9.61 -8.59 -27.17
CA VAL A 93 -10.49 -8.28 -26.04
C VAL A 93 -9.69 -8.08 -24.77
N ARG A 94 -8.75 -8.98 -24.47
CA ARG A 94 -7.87 -8.87 -23.30
C ARG A 94 -7.13 -7.53 -23.26
N LYS A 95 -6.56 -7.09 -24.37
CA LYS A 95 -5.86 -5.79 -24.46
C LYS A 95 -6.80 -4.61 -24.16
N GLN A 96 -8.04 -4.67 -24.65
CA GLN A 96 -9.06 -3.64 -24.37
C GLN A 96 -9.47 -3.64 -22.90
N LEU A 97 -9.64 -4.84 -22.31
CA LEU A 97 -9.98 -5.01 -20.91
C LEU A 97 -8.86 -4.57 -19.97
N GLU A 98 -7.60 -4.83 -20.29
CA GLU A 98 -6.43 -4.32 -19.53
C GLU A 98 -6.37 -2.79 -19.52
N GLN A 99 -6.74 -2.14 -20.63
CA GLN A 99 -6.82 -0.68 -20.68
C GLN A 99 -7.97 -0.16 -19.82
N LEU A 100 -9.13 -0.83 -19.88
CA LEU A 100 -10.29 -0.46 -19.08
C LEU A 100 -10.04 -0.66 -17.58
N GLN A 101 -9.37 -1.76 -17.19
CA GLN A 101 -9.04 -2.08 -15.80
C GLN A 101 -8.27 -0.94 -15.10
N ARG A 102 -7.43 -0.20 -15.82
CA ARG A 102 -6.68 0.96 -15.27
C ARG A 102 -7.58 2.11 -14.79
N LEU A 103 -8.81 2.16 -15.26
CA LEU A 103 -9.80 3.19 -14.89
C LEU A 103 -10.75 2.72 -13.78
N LEU A 104 -10.72 1.43 -13.47
CA LEU A 104 -11.60 0.77 -12.52
C LEU A 104 -10.95 0.66 -11.14
N PRO A 105 -11.74 0.62 -10.06
CA PRO A 105 -11.20 0.32 -8.74
C PRO A 105 -10.56 -1.08 -8.74
N PRO A 106 -9.56 -1.34 -7.87
CA PRO A 106 -9.01 -2.69 -7.69
C PRO A 106 -10.13 -3.68 -7.34
N ALA A 107 -10.19 -4.79 -8.07
CA ALA A 107 -11.11 -5.88 -7.78
C ALA A 107 -10.31 -7.08 -7.30
N ASP A 108 -10.42 -7.40 -6.01
CA ASP A 108 -9.88 -8.64 -5.46
C ASP A 108 -10.88 -9.76 -5.72
N LEU A 109 -10.62 -10.54 -6.77
CA LEU A 109 -11.31 -11.81 -6.99
C LEU A 109 -10.46 -12.93 -6.35
N PRO A 110 -10.75 -13.36 -5.12
CA PRO A 110 -10.04 -14.49 -4.54
C PRO A 110 -10.31 -15.74 -5.39
N PRO A 111 -9.29 -16.58 -5.67
CA PRO A 111 -9.49 -17.86 -6.33
C PRO A 111 -10.25 -18.81 -5.40
N ALA A 112 -11.58 -18.83 -5.54
CA ALA A 112 -12.46 -19.76 -4.84
C ALA A 112 -12.53 -21.14 -5.51
N GLU A 113 -11.96 -21.27 -6.71
CA GLU A 113 -12.07 -22.47 -7.53
C GLU A 113 -11.06 -23.54 -7.11
N LYS A 114 -11.58 -24.75 -6.84
CA LYS A 114 -10.75 -25.94 -6.70
C LYS A 114 -10.31 -26.40 -8.08
N ILE A 115 -9.00 -26.49 -8.29
CA ILE A 115 -8.42 -26.96 -9.55
C ILE A 115 -7.76 -28.34 -9.36
N SER A 116 -7.99 -29.24 -10.31
CA SER A 116 -7.34 -30.55 -10.35
C SER A 116 -5.93 -30.48 -10.96
N ILE A 117 -5.08 -31.45 -10.61
CA ILE A 117 -3.74 -31.59 -11.21
C ILE A 117 -3.81 -31.72 -12.74
N GLY A 118 -4.85 -32.39 -13.27
CA GLY A 118 -5.06 -32.52 -14.71
C GLY A 118 -5.26 -31.17 -15.40
N GLN A 119 -6.08 -30.30 -14.82
CA GLN A 119 -6.31 -28.94 -15.33
C GLN A 119 -5.05 -28.06 -15.19
N ILE A 120 -4.28 -28.21 -14.11
CA ILE A 120 -2.99 -27.52 -13.96
C ILE A 120 -2.03 -27.92 -15.10
N ARG A 121 -1.92 -29.21 -15.40
CA ARG A 121 -1.09 -29.71 -16.51
C ARG A 121 -1.53 -29.15 -17.86
N GLU A 122 -2.83 -29.12 -18.11
CA GLU A 122 -3.38 -28.53 -19.33
C GLU A 122 -3.01 -27.05 -19.48
N LEU A 123 -3.12 -26.26 -18.40
CA LEU A 123 -2.70 -24.87 -18.40
C LEU A 123 -1.18 -24.73 -18.64
N ILE A 124 -0.36 -25.59 -18.04
CA ILE A 124 1.09 -25.60 -18.28
C ILE A 124 1.42 -25.93 -19.74
N ASP A 125 0.72 -26.89 -20.34
CA ASP A 125 0.89 -27.23 -21.76
C ASP A 125 0.46 -26.05 -22.67
N GLN A 126 -0.58 -25.30 -22.29
CA GLN A 126 -1.02 -24.11 -23.01
C GLN A 126 0.00 -22.96 -23.00
N LEU A 127 0.94 -22.91 -22.04
CA LEU A 127 2.05 -21.95 -22.05
C LEU A 127 2.96 -22.12 -23.28
N GLN A 128 2.92 -23.27 -23.93
CA GLN A 128 3.69 -23.60 -25.14
C GLN A 128 2.83 -23.62 -26.40
N HIS A 129 1.58 -23.17 -26.33
CA HIS A 129 0.69 -23.16 -27.49
C HIS A 129 1.14 -22.13 -28.53
N ASP A 130 0.99 -22.43 -29.83
CA ASP A 130 1.30 -21.49 -30.92
C ASP A 130 0.56 -20.14 -30.84
N SER A 131 -0.64 -20.12 -30.24
CA SER A 131 -1.46 -18.92 -30.10
C SER A 131 -1.00 -18.09 -28.91
N TYR A 132 -0.55 -16.86 -29.18
CA TYR A 132 -0.14 -15.90 -28.16
C TYR A 132 -1.24 -15.66 -27.11
N GLY A 133 -2.50 -15.52 -27.54
CA GLY A 133 -3.63 -15.30 -26.64
C GLY A 133 -3.85 -16.45 -25.65
N ARG A 134 -3.68 -17.70 -26.11
CA ARG A 134 -3.79 -18.89 -25.24
C ARG A 134 -2.66 -18.97 -24.22
N ARG A 135 -1.42 -18.65 -24.62
CA ARG A 135 -0.28 -18.59 -23.70
C ARG A 135 -0.52 -17.57 -22.59
N LEU A 136 -0.90 -16.35 -22.97
CA LEU A 136 -1.15 -15.25 -22.04
C LEU A 136 -2.34 -15.53 -21.11
N GLY A 137 -3.40 -16.17 -21.65
CA GLY A 137 -4.56 -16.60 -20.87
C GLY A 137 -4.22 -17.68 -19.84
N ALA A 138 -3.46 -18.69 -20.24
CA ALA A 138 -2.99 -19.75 -19.34
C ALA A 138 -2.07 -19.19 -18.23
N GLU A 139 -1.14 -18.30 -18.57
CA GLU A 139 -0.25 -17.64 -17.62
C GLU A 139 -1.04 -16.80 -16.60
N SER A 140 -1.99 -15.98 -17.08
CA SER A 140 -2.85 -15.15 -16.23
C SER A 140 -3.69 -16.01 -15.29
N ARG A 141 -4.25 -17.12 -15.81
CA ARG A 141 -5.03 -18.06 -15.03
C ARG A 141 -4.20 -18.74 -13.95
N LEU A 142 -3.01 -19.24 -14.30
CA LEU A 142 -2.10 -19.86 -13.33
C LEU A 142 -1.68 -18.86 -12.26
N ARG A 143 -1.33 -17.61 -12.62
CA ARG A 143 -1.01 -16.55 -11.64
C ARG A 143 -2.18 -16.24 -10.71
N TRP A 144 -3.39 -16.16 -11.24
CA TRP A 144 -4.59 -15.95 -10.43
C TRP A 144 -4.81 -17.11 -9.44
N LEU A 145 -4.62 -18.37 -9.88
CA LEU A 145 -4.72 -19.55 -9.03
C LEU A 145 -3.68 -19.58 -7.91
N LEU A 146 -2.49 -18.98 -8.09
CA LEU A 146 -1.49 -18.85 -7.02
C LEU A 146 -2.00 -18.03 -5.82
N GLY A 147 -3.07 -17.26 -5.97
CA GLY A 147 -3.77 -16.66 -4.84
C GLY A 147 -4.35 -17.71 -3.87
N SER A 148 -4.71 -18.90 -4.36
CA SER A 148 -5.32 -19.97 -3.57
C SER A 148 -4.27 -20.82 -2.86
N ARG A 149 -4.42 -21.01 -1.55
CA ARG A 149 -3.53 -21.85 -0.74
C ARG A 149 -3.47 -23.29 -1.26
N GLU A 150 -4.59 -23.83 -1.75
CA GLU A 150 -4.67 -25.22 -2.22
C GLU A 150 -3.95 -25.43 -3.57
N ALA A 151 -3.82 -24.39 -4.40
CA ALA A 151 -3.27 -24.50 -5.75
C ALA A 151 -1.75 -24.20 -5.84
N ARG A 152 -1.19 -23.42 -4.90
CA ARG A 152 0.22 -22.98 -4.94
C ARG A 152 1.22 -24.13 -5.11
N VAL A 153 1.14 -25.13 -4.24
CA VAL A 153 2.07 -26.25 -4.21
C VAL A 153 1.89 -27.19 -5.41
N PRO A 154 0.65 -27.61 -5.77
CA PRO A 154 0.44 -28.38 -6.99
C PRO A 154 0.96 -27.70 -8.26
N ILE A 155 0.72 -26.39 -8.42
CA ILE A 155 1.24 -25.62 -9.57
C ILE A 155 2.77 -25.62 -9.55
N TYR A 156 3.37 -25.27 -8.41
CA TYR A 156 4.82 -25.23 -8.27
C TYR A 156 5.49 -26.58 -8.61
N LEU A 157 4.97 -27.67 -8.06
CA LEU A 157 5.48 -29.03 -8.30
C LEU A 157 5.33 -29.47 -9.76
N GLU A 158 4.19 -29.20 -10.40
CA GLU A 158 3.99 -29.60 -11.80
C GLU A 158 4.86 -28.80 -12.77
N VAL A 159 5.02 -27.49 -12.53
CA VAL A 159 5.95 -26.67 -13.33
C VAL A 159 7.38 -27.15 -13.13
N LYS A 160 7.82 -27.37 -11.89
CA LYS A 160 9.17 -27.87 -11.58
C LYS A 160 9.43 -29.24 -12.20
N ARG A 161 8.45 -30.17 -12.13
CA ARG A 161 8.52 -31.49 -12.76
C ARG A 161 8.67 -31.38 -14.28
N ARG A 162 7.93 -30.46 -14.93
CA ARG A 162 8.03 -30.24 -16.37
C ARG A 162 9.39 -29.68 -16.77
N LEU A 163 9.93 -28.74 -15.98
CA LEU A 163 11.26 -28.16 -16.18
C LEU A 163 12.39 -29.18 -15.97
N ALA A 164 12.25 -30.12 -15.05
CA ALA A 164 13.24 -31.17 -14.82
C ALA A 164 13.24 -32.28 -15.90
N ALA A 165 12.33 -32.25 -16.87
CA ALA A 165 12.25 -33.28 -17.91
C ALA A 165 13.45 -33.17 -18.89
N PRO A 166 14.24 -34.25 -19.09
CA PRO A 166 15.46 -34.22 -19.92
C PRO A 166 15.25 -33.76 -21.37
N GLN A 167 14.06 -34.02 -21.92
CA GLN A 167 13.69 -33.71 -23.31
C GLN A 167 13.05 -32.33 -23.50
N LEU A 168 13.01 -31.47 -22.48
CA LEU A 168 12.43 -30.14 -22.62
C LEU A 168 13.37 -29.21 -23.39
N ALA A 169 12.88 -28.63 -24.49
CA ALA A 169 13.64 -27.62 -25.23
C ALA A 169 13.83 -26.34 -24.41
N LEU A 170 14.98 -25.67 -24.55
CA LEU A 170 15.31 -24.45 -23.80
C LEU A 170 14.26 -23.34 -23.98
N GLY A 171 13.78 -23.12 -25.21
CA GLY A 171 12.73 -22.12 -25.47
C GLY A 171 11.42 -22.44 -24.74
N ALA A 172 11.11 -23.72 -24.56
CA ALA A 172 9.95 -24.14 -23.79
C ALA A 172 10.16 -23.97 -22.28
N ALA A 173 11.39 -24.17 -21.79
CA ALA A 173 11.74 -23.84 -20.41
C ALA A 173 11.56 -22.34 -20.16
N GLU A 174 12.12 -21.47 -21.00
CA GLU A 174 11.99 -20.02 -20.89
C GLU A 174 10.53 -19.55 -20.83
N GLY A 175 9.65 -20.13 -21.64
CA GLY A 175 8.22 -19.81 -21.60
C GLY A 175 7.50 -20.18 -20.30
N MET A 176 8.14 -20.94 -19.40
CA MET A 176 7.64 -21.28 -18.06
C MET A 176 8.35 -20.53 -16.93
N ARG A 177 9.37 -19.71 -17.22
CA ARG A 177 10.17 -19.02 -16.21
C ARG A 177 9.31 -18.19 -15.26
N ASP A 178 8.46 -17.35 -15.82
CA ASP A 178 7.69 -16.40 -15.04
C ASP A 178 6.68 -17.09 -14.11
N ILE A 179 6.08 -18.20 -14.56
CA ILE A 179 5.16 -18.95 -13.70
C ILE A 179 5.91 -19.76 -12.65
N TYR A 180 7.10 -20.29 -12.97
CA TYR A 180 7.96 -20.96 -11.99
C TYR A 180 8.36 -20.02 -10.86
N GLU A 181 8.87 -18.82 -11.20
CA GLU A 181 9.28 -17.82 -10.22
C GLU A 181 8.08 -17.32 -9.40
N ALA A 182 6.93 -17.07 -10.03
CA ALA A 182 5.72 -16.67 -9.33
C ALA A 182 5.23 -17.77 -8.37
N ALA A 183 5.22 -19.03 -8.80
CA ALA A 183 4.76 -20.15 -7.98
C ALA A 183 5.70 -20.42 -6.80
N ARG A 184 7.02 -20.38 -7.04
CA ARG A 184 8.03 -20.52 -5.98
C ARG A 184 7.96 -19.38 -4.98
N GLY A 185 7.84 -18.13 -5.46
CA GLY A 185 7.66 -16.95 -4.62
C GLY A 185 6.40 -17.01 -3.77
N ALA A 186 5.26 -17.40 -4.37
CA ALA A 186 3.98 -17.58 -3.65
C ALA A 186 4.04 -18.70 -2.61
N TRP A 187 4.74 -19.80 -2.93
CA TRP A 187 5.02 -20.85 -1.95
C TRP A 187 5.88 -20.30 -0.81
N LEU A 188 7.04 -19.70 -1.07
CA LEU A 188 7.95 -19.17 -0.05
C LEU A 188 7.30 -18.11 0.86
N ALA A 189 6.45 -17.25 0.29
CA ALA A 189 5.73 -16.20 1.02
C ALA A 189 4.56 -16.74 1.87
N SER A 190 4.12 -17.99 1.65
CA SER A 190 3.10 -18.61 2.50
C SER A 190 3.69 -19.01 3.85
N ASP A 191 2.91 -18.81 4.92
CA ASP A 191 3.19 -19.39 6.23
C ASP A 191 3.42 -20.90 6.07
N ALA A 192 4.23 -21.49 6.96
CA ALA A 192 4.69 -22.87 6.87
C ALA A 192 3.59 -23.95 6.72
N GLY A 193 2.30 -23.59 6.83
CA GLY A 193 1.16 -24.47 6.52
C GLY A 193 0.60 -24.37 5.10
N GLY A 194 1.19 -23.63 4.17
CA GLY A 194 0.69 -23.36 2.81
C GLY A 194 0.55 -24.56 1.85
N GLY A 195 0.62 -25.79 2.37
CA GLY A 195 0.72 -27.04 1.63
C GLY A 195 2.14 -27.58 1.72
N ASP A 196 2.28 -28.81 2.22
CA ASP A 196 3.59 -29.42 2.38
C ASP A 196 4.06 -30.02 1.06
N LEU A 197 5.29 -29.68 0.66
CA LEU A 197 6.00 -30.45 -0.35
C LEU A 197 6.13 -31.91 0.15
N PRO A 198 6.16 -32.92 -0.75
CA PRO A 198 6.32 -34.31 -0.37
C PRO A 198 7.51 -34.53 0.58
N PRO A 199 7.42 -35.48 1.53
CA PRO A 199 8.53 -35.78 2.43
C PRO A 199 9.72 -36.35 1.66
N VAL A 200 10.93 -36.11 2.17
CA VAL A 200 12.20 -36.52 1.54
C VAL A 200 13.03 -37.35 2.53
N ALA A 201 13.60 -38.46 2.06
CA ALA A 201 14.42 -39.33 2.90
C ALA A 201 15.85 -38.77 3.12
N ASP A 202 16.52 -39.12 4.23
CA ASP A 202 17.92 -38.70 4.48
C ASP A 202 18.87 -39.13 3.35
N SER A 203 18.66 -40.33 2.80
CA SER A 203 19.48 -40.84 1.69
C SER A 203 19.34 -40.03 0.40
N GLU A 204 18.26 -39.28 0.22
CA GLU A 204 18.09 -38.34 -0.89
C GLU A 204 18.79 -37.00 -0.61
N ILE A 205 18.75 -36.54 0.64
CA ILE A 205 19.50 -35.35 1.09
C ILE A 205 20.99 -35.58 0.86
N ASP A 206 21.53 -36.71 1.31
CA ASP A 206 22.95 -37.06 1.16
C ASP A 206 23.34 -37.13 -0.32
N ARG A 207 22.49 -37.74 -1.15
CA ARG A 207 22.69 -37.81 -2.61
C ARG A 207 22.79 -36.43 -3.25
N TRP A 208 21.94 -35.48 -2.85
CA TRP A 208 22.00 -34.12 -3.38
C TRP A 208 23.21 -33.35 -2.86
N VAL A 209 23.60 -33.54 -1.60
CA VAL A 209 24.81 -32.94 -1.03
C VAL A 209 26.08 -33.44 -1.75
N ASP A 210 26.16 -34.75 -2.01
CA ASP A 210 27.27 -35.33 -2.77
C ASP A 210 27.28 -34.90 -4.24
N ALA A 211 26.10 -34.81 -4.87
CA ALA A 211 25.98 -34.27 -6.23
C ALA A 211 26.44 -32.82 -6.29
N LEU A 212 26.12 -32.00 -5.29
CA LEU A 212 26.57 -30.60 -5.22
C LEU A 212 28.09 -30.49 -5.04
N ALA A 213 28.69 -31.42 -4.29
CA ALA A 213 30.13 -31.51 -4.08
C ALA A 213 30.92 -32.03 -5.29
N ASN A 214 30.26 -32.62 -6.30
CA ASN A 214 30.89 -33.19 -7.49
C ASN A 214 30.52 -32.44 -8.78
N PRO A 215 31.45 -31.66 -9.38
CA PRO A 215 31.18 -30.87 -10.59
C PRO A 215 30.80 -31.71 -11.83
N LYS A 216 31.25 -32.97 -11.93
CA LYS A 216 31.16 -33.77 -13.16
C LYS A 216 29.82 -34.51 -13.34
N SER A 217 28.96 -34.52 -12.33
CA SER A 217 27.74 -35.36 -12.31
C SER A 217 26.45 -34.55 -12.14
N GLN A 218 26.47 -33.26 -12.51
CA GLN A 218 25.37 -32.36 -12.21
C GLN A 218 24.39 -32.27 -13.38
N ALA A 219 23.20 -32.82 -13.16
CA ALA A 219 22.02 -32.35 -13.89
C ALA A 219 21.82 -30.88 -13.57
N VAL A 220 21.46 -30.09 -14.58
CA VAL A 220 21.33 -28.64 -14.49
C VAL A 220 19.85 -28.27 -14.58
N PHE A 221 19.44 -27.30 -13.78
CA PHE A 221 18.11 -26.72 -13.87
C PHE A 221 18.04 -25.76 -15.06
N PRO A 222 17.16 -25.99 -16.05
CA PRO A 222 17.24 -25.32 -17.34
C PRO A 222 17.04 -23.80 -17.30
N LEU A 223 16.36 -23.26 -16.29
CA LEU A 223 16.12 -21.82 -16.18
C LEU A 223 17.30 -21.02 -15.62
N SER A 224 18.03 -21.58 -14.66
CA SER A 224 19.11 -20.89 -13.95
C SER A 224 20.50 -21.34 -14.38
N GLY A 225 20.62 -22.51 -15.01
CA GLY A 225 21.92 -23.12 -15.28
C GLY A 225 22.59 -23.67 -14.00
N GLU A 226 21.90 -23.63 -12.86
CA GLU A 226 22.43 -24.12 -11.59
C GLU A 226 22.26 -25.64 -11.45
N PRO A 227 23.04 -26.32 -10.60
CA PRO A 227 22.86 -27.73 -10.32
C PRO A 227 21.45 -28.00 -9.77
N LEU A 228 20.75 -29.00 -10.31
CA LEU A 228 19.41 -29.39 -9.86
C LEU A 228 19.41 -29.71 -8.35
N ALA A 229 20.47 -30.35 -7.86
CA ALA A 229 20.67 -30.61 -6.44
C ALA A 229 20.65 -29.33 -5.58
N ALA A 230 21.17 -28.20 -6.08
CA ALA A 230 21.10 -26.93 -5.37
C ALA A 230 19.65 -26.42 -5.26
N VAL A 231 18.85 -26.59 -6.32
CA VAL A 231 17.42 -26.22 -6.30
C VAL A 231 16.68 -27.06 -5.25
N GLU A 232 16.86 -28.38 -5.25
CA GLU A 232 16.22 -29.27 -4.27
C GLU A 232 16.64 -28.96 -2.82
N LEU A 233 17.93 -28.73 -2.58
CA LEU A 233 18.44 -28.40 -1.25
C LEU A 233 17.93 -27.05 -0.75
N ARG A 234 17.78 -26.05 -1.62
CA ARG A 234 17.16 -24.76 -1.25
C ARG A 234 15.71 -24.92 -0.84
N ASP A 235 14.95 -25.74 -1.56
CA ASP A 235 13.55 -26.00 -1.20
C ASP A 235 13.45 -26.77 0.13
N LEU A 236 14.38 -27.69 0.41
CA LEU A 236 14.47 -28.31 1.74
C LEU A 236 14.89 -27.34 2.84
N LEU A 237 15.85 -26.43 2.60
CA LEU A 237 16.22 -25.40 3.57
C LEU A 237 15.06 -24.44 3.88
N ALA A 238 14.17 -24.20 2.91
CA ALA A 238 12.96 -23.41 3.10
C ALA A 238 11.89 -24.12 3.95
N ARG A 239 12.10 -25.38 4.34
CA ARG A 239 11.22 -26.18 5.17
C ARG A 239 11.82 -26.33 6.58
N PRO A 240 11.18 -25.77 7.62
CA PRO A 240 11.74 -25.77 8.99
C PRO A 240 12.15 -27.16 9.50
N GLU A 241 11.39 -28.20 9.14
CA GLU A 241 11.60 -29.58 9.55
C GLU A 241 12.81 -30.26 8.89
N TYR A 242 13.34 -29.72 7.79
CA TYR A 242 14.54 -30.22 7.10
C TYR A 242 15.77 -29.31 7.27
N ALA A 243 15.57 -28.02 7.56
CA ALA A 243 16.64 -27.02 7.54
C ALA A 243 17.88 -27.42 8.39
N ALA A 244 17.67 -27.92 9.61
CA ALA A 244 18.76 -28.36 10.49
C ALA A 244 19.49 -29.60 9.97
N ARG A 245 18.75 -30.59 9.45
CA ARG A 245 19.30 -31.84 8.87
C ARG A 245 20.15 -31.54 7.64
N VAL A 246 19.62 -30.74 6.71
CA VAL A 246 20.34 -30.33 5.49
C VAL A 246 21.61 -29.56 5.82
N ARG A 247 21.54 -28.60 6.76
CA ARG A 247 22.72 -27.85 7.22
C ARG A 247 23.79 -28.78 7.79
N ALA A 248 23.41 -29.73 8.64
CA ALA A 248 24.36 -30.69 9.23
C ALA A 248 25.03 -31.58 8.16
N ALA A 249 24.28 -32.03 7.16
CA ALA A 249 24.81 -32.81 6.04
C ALA A 249 25.81 -32.00 5.20
N LEU A 250 25.48 -30.74 4.86
CA LEU A 250 26.37 -29.83 4.15
C LEU A 250 27.68 -29.56 4.92
N GLU A 251 27.58 -29.26 6.21
CA GLU A 251 28.75 -29.01 7.07
C GLU A 251 29.63 -30.27 7.20
N THR A 252 29.01 -31.44 7.36
CA THR A 252 29.72 -32.72 7.42
C THR A 252 30.45 -33.02 6.11
N ARG A 253 29.80 -32.77 4.97
CA ARG A 253 30.41 -32.98 3.66
C ARG A 253 31.57 -32.02 3.39
N ARG A 254 31.43 -30.77 3.84
CA ARG A 254 32.47 -29.74 3.70
C ARG A 254 33.74 -30.07 4.51
N ARG A 255 33.61 -30.80 5.62
CA ARG A 255 34.75 -31.23 6.47
C ARG A 255 35.42 -32.53 6.03
N SER A 256 34.73 -33.39 5.27
CA SER A 256 35.11 -34.81 5.12
C SER A 256 36.04 -35.16 3.96
N ALA A 257 36.40 -34.22 3.07
CA ALA A 257 37.36 -34.47 1.99
C ALA A 257 37.97 -33.17 1.44
N ALA A 258 39.07 -33.28 0.68
CA ALA A 258 39.58 -32.18 -0.14
C ALA A 258 38.58 -31.88 -1.27
N LEU A 259 37.82 -30.80 -1.10
CA LEU A 259 36.89 -30.29 -2.11
C LEU A 259 37.64 -29.43 -3.12
N ALA A 260 37.21 -29.47 -4.38
CA ALA A 260 37.61 -28.44 -5.34
C ALA A 260 37.12 -27.06 -4.84
N PRO A 261 37.85 -25.95 -5.08
CA PRO A 261 37.46 -24.62 -4.60
C PRO A 261 36.02 -24.22 -4.95
N GLU A 262 35.56 -24.54 -6.16
CA GLU A 262 34.18 -24.29 -6.61
C GLU A 262 33.13 -25.12 -5.85
N ALA A 263 33.47 -26.34 -5.44
CA ALA A 263 32.58 -27.18 -4.65
C ALA A 263 32.52 -26.68 -3.19
N ASP A 264 33.66 -26.27 -2.63
CA ASP A 264 33.70 -25.65 -1.29
C ASP A 264 32.89 -24.35 -1.25
N ALA A 265 33.05 -23.48 -2.24
CA ALA A 265 32.31 -22.23 -2.36
C ALA A 265 30.78 -22.47 -2.40
N ARG A 266 30.31 -23.40 -3.25
CA ARG A 266 28.89 -23.74 -3.37
C ARG A 266 28.29 -24.31 -2.09
N LEU A 267 29.00 -25.21 -1.41
CA LEU A 267 28.57 -25.72 -0.11
C LEU A 267 28.57 -24.60 0.94
N GLY A 268 29.56 -23.71 0.91
CA GLY A 268 29.64 -22.52 1.74
C GLY A 268 28.44 -21.59 1.58
N GLU A 269 28.09 -21.24 0.34
CA GLU A 269 26.91 -20.41 0.02
C GLU A 269 25.61 -21.02 0.57
N MET A 270 25.44 -22.33 0.44
CA MET A 270 24.25 -23.04 0.93
C MET A 270 24.19 -23.07 2.47
N ILE A 271 25.35 -23.24 3.14
CA ILE A 271 25.45 -23.14 4.60
C ILE A 271 25.16 -21.70 5.07
N ASP A 272 25.67 -20.70 4.34
CA ASP A 272 25.42 -19.31 4.68
C ASP A 272 23.95 -18.95 4.53
N LEU A 273 23.24 -19.47 3.53
CA LEU A 273 21.78 -19.32 3.40
C LEU A 273 21.02 -19.86 4.63
N ALA A 274 21.58 -20.86 5.32
CA ALA A 274 21.00 -21.44 6.53
C ALA A 274 21.13 -20.56 7.79
N ARG A 275 21.90 -19.47 7.73
CA ARG A 275 22.15 -18.57 8.86
C ARG A 275 21.07 -17.49 8.98
N PRO A 276 20.77 -17.01 10.21
CA PRO A 276 19.97 -15.81 10.39
C PRO A 276 20.62 -14.62 9.68
N ALA A 277 19.80 -13.83 9.02
CA ALA A 277 20.24 -12.65 8.31
C ALA A 277 19.26 -11.50 8.55
N MET A 278 19.66 -10.33 8.11
CA MET A 278 18.78 -9.19 8.00
C MET A 278 19.09 -8.42 6.72
N VAL A 279 18.16 -7.57 6.35
CA VAL A 279 18.36 -6.61 5.29
C VAL A 279 18.13 -5.20 5.83
N ALA A 280 19.05 -4.30 5.50
CA ALA A 280 18.87 -2.87 5.67
C ALA A 280 18.54 -2.25 4.30
N GLU A 281 17.32 -1.74 4.18
CA GLU A 281 16.84 -1.05 2.98
C GLU A 281 17.01 0.45 3.18
N PHE A 282 17.58 1.15 2.18
CA PHE A 282 17.69 2.60 2.17
C PHE A 282 16.65 3.19 1.21
N TRP A 283 15.83 4.09 1.74
CA TRP A 283 14.71 4.70 1.04
C TRP A 283 14.86 6.22 1.03
N GLN A 284 14.54 6.84 -0.11
CA GLN A 284 14.57 8.29 -0.28
C GLN A 284 13.58 8.70 -1.36
N GLY A 285 12.79 9.73 -1.08
CA GLY A 285 11.83 10.28 -2.05
C GLY A 285 10.77 9.27 -2.51
N GLY A 286 10.43 8.28 -1.68
CA GLY A 286 9.46 7.23 -2.01
C GLY A 286 10.01 6.05 -2.84
N ALA A 287 11.31 6.03 -3.14
CA ALA A 287 11.95 4.93 -3.87
C ALA A 287 12.96 4.18 -3.00
N ASN A 288 13.14 2.89 -3.27
CA ASN A 288 14.19 2.10 -2.65
C ASN A 288 15.48 2.27 -3.46
N LEU A 289 16.52 2.86 -2.87
CA LEU A 289 17.76 3.17 -3.61
C LEU A 289 18.88 2.17 -3.35
N ASN A 290 18.84 1.46 -2.22
CA ASN A 290 19.85 0.45 -1.90
C ASN A 290 19.30 -0.64 -0.97
N ILE A 291 19.85 -1.85 -1.12
CA ILE A 291 19.58 -3.02 -0.29
C ILE A 291 20.91 -3.59 0.19
N GLN A 292 21.14 -3.55 1.49
CA GLN A 292 22.31 -4.15 2.12
C GLN A 292 21.92 -5.44 2.83
N ARG A 293 22.56 -6.55 2.45
CA ARG A 293 22.36 -7.87 3.07
C ARG A 293 23.41 -8.08 4.15
N LEU A 294 22.97 -8.41 5.36
CA LEU A 294 23.84 -8.57 6.53
C LEU A 294 23.61 -9.93 7.18
N LEU A 295 24.70 -10.61 7.55
CA LEU A 295 24.64 -11.79 8.40
C LEU A 295 24.68 -11.35 9.86
N VAL A 296 23.78 -11.92 10.66
CA VAL A 296 23.68 -11.57 12.09
C VAL A 296 24.75 -12.32 12.87
N GLY A 297 25.45 -11.60 13.76
CA GLY A 297 26.57 -12.14 14.55
C GLY A 297 27.87 -12.32 13.76
N VAL A 298 27.94 -11.82 12.52
CA VAL A 298 29.13 -11.89 11.67
C VAL A 298 29.50 -10.47 11.22
N PRO A 299 30.68 -9.96 11.62
CA PRO A 299 31.19 -8.69 11.13
C PRO A 299 31.24 -8.69 9.60
N SER A 300 30.50 -7.78 8.97
CA SER A 300 30.44 -7.68 7.52
C SER A 300 31.40 -6.58 7.05
N VAL A 301 32.47 -6.97 6.35
CA VAL A 301 33.45 -6.05 5.77
C VAL A 301 33.10 -5.85 4.29
N SER A 302 32.48 -4.73 3.95
CA SER A 302 32.31 -4.28 2.56
C SER A 302 33.11 -3.01 2.31
N GLU A 303 33.45 -2.73 1.05
CA GLU A 303 33.97 -1.41 0.66
C GLU A 303 32.93 -0.35 1.05
N GLY A 304 33.30 0.56 1.97
CA GLY A 304 32.42 1.57 2.57
C GLY A 304 31.99 1.30 4.02
N GLY A 305 32.21 0.09 4.55
CA GLY A 305 31.84 -0.29 5.92
C GLY A 305 30.34 -0.54 6.10
N THR A 306 29.97 -1.43 7.02
CA THR A 306 28.57 -1.74 7.35
C THR A 306 28.36 -1.71 8.85
N SER A 307 27.14 -1.39 9.30
CA SER A 307 26.80 -1.56 10.71
C SER A 307 26.71 -3.05 11.05
N HIS A 308 27.32 -3.46 12.15
CA HIS A 308 27.32 -4.84 12.63
C HIS A 308 26.21 -5.06 13.65
N PHE A 309 25.44 -6.12 13.46
CA PHE A 309 24.37 -6.54 14.35
C PHE A 309 24.65 -7.92 14.91
N ASP A 310 24.63 -8.08 16.23
CA ASP A 310 24.80 -9.37 16.90
C ASP A 310 23.47 -10.10 17.14
N ARG A 311 22.35 -9.36 17.18
CA ARG A 311 21.01 -9.85 17.48
C ARG A 311 19.94 -9.16 16.65
N ILE A 312 18.95 -9.93 16.22
CA ILE A 312 17.72 -9.42 15.60
C ILE A 312 16.53 -10.34 15.91
N ASP A 313 15.36 -9.73 16.10
CA ASP A 313 14.05 -10.38 16.14
C ASP A 313 13.03 -9.59 15.29
N ASP A 314 11.75 -9.98 15.34
CA ASP A 314 10.69 -9.35 14.53
C ASP A 314 10.33 -7.93 14.99
N ARG A 315 10.90 -7.44 16.11
CA ARG A 315 10.65 -6.10 16.67
C ARG A 315 11.90 -5.26 16.79
N THR A 316 13.05 -5.85 17.07
CA THR A 316 14.26 -5.11 17.43
C THR A 316 15.53 -5.76 16.86
N ALA A 317 16.45 -4.93 16.40
CA ALA A 317 17.81 -5.29 16.00
C ALA A 317 18.82 -4.54 16.87
N HIS A 318 19.85 -5.23 17.38
CA HIS A 318 20.90 -4.63 18.20
C HIS A 318 22.15 -4.35 17.37
N CYS A 319 22.49 -3.08 17.21
CA CYS A 319 23.69 -2.62 16.50
C CYS A 319 24.84 -2.49 17.48
N VAL A 320 25.91 -3.26 17.27
CA VAL A 320 27.09 -3.30 18.17
C VAL A 320 28.21 -2.38 17.68
N THR A 321 28.34 -2.21 16.36
CA THR A 321 29.25 -1.21 15.80
C THR A 321 28.59 -0.53 14.60
N GLY A 322 28.77 0.78 14.55
CA GLY A 322 28.01 1.65 13.68
C GLY A 322 28.86 2.36 12.64
N VAL A 323 28.60 2.10 11.35
CA VAL A 323 29.08 2.98 10.26
C VAL A 323 27.96 3.89 9.78
N ASN A 324 26.77 3.33 9.53
CA ASN A 324 25.58 4.05 9.04
C ASN A 324 24.52 4.28 10.11
N LEU A 325 24.62 3.56 11.23
CA LEU A 325 23.74 3.64 12.39
C LEU A 325 24.62 3.81 13.62
N VAL A 326 24.09 4.36 14.71
CA VAL A 326 24.79 4.45 16.00
C VAL A 326 24.66 3.09 16.71
N GLU A 327 25.47 2.84 17.72
CA GLU A 327 25.31 1.65 18.57
C GLU A 327 23.98 1.75 19.36
N GLY A 328 23.28 0.62 19.49
CA GLY A 328 22.00 0.55 20.21
C GLY A 328 20.92 -0.28 19.52
N ASP A 329 19.71 -0.21 20.07
CA ASP A 329 18.55 -0.96 19.59
C ASP A 329 17.74 -0.17 18.56
N TYR A 330 17.41 -0.83 17.46
CA TYR A 330 16.62 -0.27 16.36
C TYR A 330 15.35 -1.08 16.14
N PRO A 331 14.18 -0.45 15.89
CA PRO A 331 12.99 -1.19 15.56
C PRO A 331 13.08 -1.83 14.16
N VAL A 332 12.40 -2.96 14.01
CA VAL A 332 12.37 -3.79 12.79
C VAL A 332 11.00 -3.70 12.14
N GLY A 333 10.94 -3.69 10.82
CA GLY A 333 9.69 -3.66 10.04
C GLY A 333 9.04 -2.28 9.93
N VAL A 334 9.63 -1.24 10.52
CA VAL A 334 9.20 0.16 10.45
C VAL A 334 10.32 1.04 9.91
N ALA A 335 9.98 2.24 9.47
CA ALA A 335 10.95 3.22 9.00
C ALA A 335 11.73 3.84 10.18
N LEU A 336 13.03 4.00 9.97
CA LEU A 336 14.00 4.58 10.89
C LEU A 336 14.57 5.85 10.25
N PRO A 337 14.47 7.03 10.89
CA PRO A 337 15.05 8.23 10.33
C PRO A 337 16.56 8.06 10.08
N HIS A 338 17.05 8.45 8.90
CA HIS A 338 18.48 8.41 8.62
C HIS A 338 19.23 9.41 9.52
N PRO A 339 20.40 9.07 10.09
CA PRO A 339 21.07 9.92 11.09
C PRO A 339 21.47 11.30 10.57
N THR A 340 21.87 11.40 9.30
CA THR A 340 22.39 12.65 8.69
C THR A 340 21.63 13.17 7.47
N LEU A 341 20.75 12.38 6.85
CA LEU A 341 20.06 12.73 5.61
C LEU A 341 18.55 12.85 5.91
N PRO A 342 18.02 14.06 6.11
CA PRO A 342 16.63 14.21 6.57
C PRO A 342 15.59 13.73 5.56
N SER A 343 15.97 13.67 4.28
CA SER A 343 15.16 13.16 3.17
C SER A 343 15.32 11.65 2.93
N ALA A 344 15.83 10.89 3.89
CA ALA A 344 15.95 9.44 3.77
C ALA A 344 15.58 8.71 5.06
N PHE A 345 15.32 7.42 4.95
CA PHE A 345 15.11 6.52 6.08
C PHE A 345 15.67 5.12 5.78
N PHE A 346 15.98 4.38 6.83
CA PHE A 346 16.28 2.96 6.76
C PHE A 346 15.05 2.13 7.11
N HIS A 347 14.93 0.95 6.53
CA HIS A 347 13.93 -0.05 6.92
C HIS A 347 14.65 -1.38 7.12
N LEU A 348 14.62 -1.90 8.35
CA LEU A 348 15.28 -3.15 8.71
C LEU A 348 14.29 -4.32 8.58
N VAL A 349 14.70 -5.36 7.87
CA VAL A 349 13.89 -6.56 7.63
C VAL A 349 14.58 -7.77 8.27
N ASN A 350 13.91 -8.41 9.23
CA ASN A 350 14.39 -9.63 9.86
C ASN A 350 14.19 -10.85 8.95
N LEU A 351 15.27 -11.58 8.67
CA LEU A 351 15.27 -12.80 7.86
C LEU A 351 15.86 -13.98 8.67
N PRO A 352 15.15 -14.42 9.72
CA PRO A 352 15.67 -15.37 10.71
C PRO A 352 15.79 -16.81 10.18
N THR A 353 15.09 -17.13 9.08
CA THR A 353 15.03 -18.47 8.50
C THR A 353 15.41 -18.46 7.03
N PRO A 354 15.89 -19.60 6.47
CA PRO A 354 16.26 -19.67 5.05
C PRO A 354 15.05 -19.38 4.16
N ARG A 355 13.86 -19.83 4.57
CA ARG A 355 12.59 -19.53 3.90
C ARG A 355 12.35 -18.03 3.77
N ARG A 356 12.44 -17.27 4.88
CA ARG A 356 12.25 -15.82 4.86
C ARG A 356 13.32 -15.12 4.01
N ARG A 357 14.57 -15.59 4.05
CA ARG A 357 15.66 -15.06 3.19
C ARG A 357 15.36 -15.23 1.71
N MET A 358 14.95 -16.43 1.29
CA MET A 358 14.59 -16.69 -0.09
C MET A 358 13.30 -15.95 -0.49
N ALA A 359 12.29 -15.89 0.38
CA ALA A 359 11.06 -15.13 0.14
C ALA A 359 11.33 -13.64 -0.10
N TYR A 360 12.30 -13.07 0.63
CA TYR A 360 12.69 -11.68 0.48
C TYR A 360 13.19 -11.34 -0.92
N GLU A 361 13.89 -12.26 -1.60
CA GLU A 361 14.36 -12.02 -2.98
C GLU A 361 13.21 -11.77 -3.97
N TYR A 362 12.08 -12.45 -3.76
CA TYR A 362 10.86 -12.23 -4.53
C TYR A 362 10.17 -10.94 -4.10
N ALA A 363 10.06 -10.69 -2.79
CA ALA A 363 9.44 -9.48 -2.26
C ALA A 363 10.16 -8.21 -2.75
N ALA A 364 11.49 -8.21 -2.76
CA ALA A 364 12.32 -7.08 -3.18
C ALA A 364 12.17 -6.73 -4.67
N ARG A 365 11.84 -7.72 -5.53
CA ARG A 365 11.55 -7.52 -6.97
C ARG A 365 10.11 -7.08 -7.25
N GLY A 366 9.25 -7.11 -6.22
CA GLY A 366 7.84 -6.74 -6.33
C GLY A 366 7.62 -5.24 -6.47
N SER A 367 6.36 -4.81 -6.33
CA SER A 367 6.00 -3.40 -6.38
C SER A 367 6.60 -2.61 -5.21
N GLU A 368 7.49 -1.67 -5.50
CA GLU A 368 8.03 -0.74 -4.50
C GLU A 368 6.94 0.09 -3.83
N ALA A 369 5.93 0.52 -4.60
CA ALA A 369 4.81 1.30 -4.06
C ALA A 369 4.06 0.53 -2.96
N ARG A 370 3.74 -0.75 -3.19
CA ARG A 370 3.09 -1.60 -2.16
C ARG A 370 3.98 -1.84 -0.94
N ARG A 371 5.30 -1.98 -1.16
CA ARG A 371 6.26 -2.11 -0.05
C ARG A 371 6.31 -0.85 0.78
N LEU A 372 6.38 0.32 0.14
CA LEU A 372 6.36 1.61 0.82
C LEU A 372 5.07 1.79 1.60
N GLU A 373 3.91 1.48 1.00
CA GLU A 373 2.60 1.53 1.66
C GLU A 373 2.59 0.71 2.95
N ALA A 374 3.04 -0.55 2.91
CA ALA A 374 3.13 -1.40 4.09
C ALA A 374 4.13 -0.88 5.15
N ILE A 375 5.23 -0.25 4.72
CA ILE A 375 6.18 0.40 5.64
C ILE A 375 5.52 1.59 6.32
N VAL A 376 4.84 2.46 5.56
CA VAL A 376 4.16 3.67 6.06
C VAL A 376 3.07 3.30 7.06
N GLU A 377 2.24 2.31 6.73
CA GLU A 377 1.19 1.81 7.61
C GLU A 377 1.77 1.36 8.95
N ARG A 378 2.70 0.39 8.94
CA ARG A 378 3.34 -0.11 10.18
C ARG A 378 4.06 0.99 10.96
N THR A 379 4.73 1.91 10.27
CA THR A 379 5.46 3.00 10.92
C THR A 379 4.50 3.97 11.63
N THR A 380 3.42 4.37 10.96
CA THR A 380 2.45 5.31 11.53
C THR A 380 1.67 4.69 12.70
N GLU A 381 1.36 3.39 12.63
CA GLU A 381 0.77 2.64 13.74
C GLU A 381 1.72 2.51 14.93
N ASP A 382 2.98 2.16 14.69
CA ASP A 382 4.00 2.07 15.74
C ASP A 382 4.23 3.43 16.42
N LEU A 383 4.38 4.51 15.65
CA LEU A 383 4.55 5.86 16.20
C LEU A 383 3.34 6.30 17.06
N LEU A 384 2.11 6.00 16.64
CA LEU A 384 0.92 6.25 17.46
C LEU A 384 0.90 5.37 18.72
N GLY A 385 1.22 4.08 18.57
CA GLY A 385 1.18 3.09 19.65
C GLY A 385 2.18 3.35 20.76
N ARG A 386 3.33 3.99 20.47
CA ARG A 386 4.32 4.40 21.47
C ARG A 386 3.76 5.43 22.47
N GLY A 387 2.76 6.23 22.08
CA GLY A 387 2.13 7.24 22.94
C GLY A 387 3.06 8.35 23.44
N ARG A 388 4.28 8.44 22.90
CA ARG A 388 5.28 9.46 23.26
C ARG A 388 5.31 10.60 22.22
N PRO A 389 5.82 11.78 22.59
CA PRO A 389 6.12 12.82 21.63
C PRO A 389 7.03 12.36 20.48
N LEU A 390 6.73 12.81 19.26
CA LEU A 390 7.59 12.64 18.09
C LEU A 390 8.90 13.41 18.24
N GLU A 391 9.98 12.81 17.76
CA GLU A 391 11.28 13.44 17.60
C GLU A 391 11.33 14.28 16.30
N GLU A 392 12.22 15.27 16.25
CA GLU A 392 12.39 16.15 15.07
C GLU A 392 12.74 15.35 13.80
N ARG A 393 13.55 14.29 13.95
CA ARG A 393 13.91 13.40 12.84
C ARG A 393 12.73 12.55 12.37
N GLU A 394 11.85 12.12 13.28
CA GLU A 394 10.61 11.41 12.93
C GLU A 394 9.66 12.34 12.16
N LEU A 395 9.50 13.59 12.58
CA LEU A 395 8.72 14.59 11.85
C LEU A 395 9.25 14.84 10.43
N THR A 396 10.57 14.88 10.28
CA THR A 396 11.19 15.12 8.96
C THR A 396 11.08 13.89 8.05
N MET A 397 11.22 12.70 8.63
CA MET A 397 10.98 11.43 7.93
C MET A 397 9.53 11.33 7.43
N LEU A 398 8.54 11.63 8.29
CA LEU A 398 7.12 11.59 7.92
C LEU A 398 6.82 12.47 6.71
N ALA A 399 7.52 13.60 6.54
CA ALA A 399 7.33 14.47 5.38
C ALA A 399 7.70 13.83 4.02
N GLN A 400 8.34 12.65 4.03
CA GLN A 400 8.65 11.87 2.83
C GLN A 400 7.54 10.87 2.44
N PHE A 401 6.64 10.56 3.36
CA PHE A 401 5.55 9.61 3.12
C PHE A 401 4.43 10.26 2.28
N PRO A 402 3.54 9.45 1.68
CA PRO A 402 2.41 9.98 0.93
C PRO A 402 1.58 10.95 1.78
N ILE A 403 1.23 12.09 1.20
CA ILE A 403 0.60 13.22 1.92
C ILE A 403 -0.71 12.80 2.60
N GLU A 404 -1.50 11.92 1.96
CA GLU A 404 -2.76 11.42 2.50
C GLU A 404 -2.55 10.61 3.79
N ASP A 405 -1.54 9.74 3.83
CA ASP A 405 -1.24 8.90 4.99
C ASP A 405 -0.69 9.71 6.15
N VAL A 406 0.19 10.67 5.87
CA VAL A 406 0.72 11.61 6.87
C VAL A 406 -0.41 12.47 7.43
N SER A 407 -1.34 12.93 6.60
CA SER A 407 -2.50 13.72 7.04
C SER A 407 -3.40 12.91 7.96
N ARG A 408 -3.73 11.65 7.59
CA ARG A 408 -4.51 10.73 8.42
C ARG A 408 -3.81 10.45 9.76
N PHE A 409 -2.50 10.16 9.73
CA PHE A 409 -1.69 9.97 10.93
C PHE A 409 -1.69 11.21 11.81
N ALA A 410 -1.43 12.39 11.25
CA ALA A 410 -1.37 13.65 12.01
C ALA A 410 -2.70 13.95 12.70
N GLY A 411 -3.83 13.77 12.01
CA GLY A 411 -5.15 13.91 12.62
C GLY A 411 -5.32 12.98 13.84
N ARG A 412 -5.03 11.69 13.68
CA ARG A 412 -5.09 10.71 14.79
C ARG A 412 -4.13 11.07 15.93
N TYR A 413 -2.91 11.48 15.62
CA TYR A 413 -1.89 11.84 16.60
C TYR A 413 -2.34 13.05 17.43
N LEU A 414 -2.80 14.12 16.79
CA LEU A 414 -3.31 15.33 17.45
C LEU A 414 -4.48 15.00 18.40
N ALA A 415 -5.36 14.10 17.99
CA ALA A 415 -6.51 13.66 18.77
C ALA A 415 -6.17 12.74 19.95
N THR A 416 -4.97 12.14 20.00
CA THR A 416 -4.62 11.06 20.94
C THR A 416 -3.40 11.36 21.82
N VAL A 417 -2.30 11.86 21.27
CA VAL A 417 -1.03 12.11 21.99
C VAL A 417 -0.98 13.54 22.53
N ALA A 418 -0.57 13.71 23.79
CA ALA A 418 -0.49 15.03 24.43
C ALA A 418 0.54 15.93 23.73
N ASP A 419 0.26 17.23 23.65
CA ASP A 419 1.20 18.18 23.06
C ASP A 419 2.34 18.50 24.03
N CYS A 420 3.52 18.82 23.48
CA CYS A 420 4.69 19.21 24.25
C CYS A 420 5.62 20.13 23.45
N THR A 421 6.56 20.79 24.13
CA THR A 421 7.63 21.55 23.47
C THR A 421 8.67 20.60 22.88
N VAL A 422 9.38 21.03 21.83
CA VAL A 422 10.39 20.23 21.14
C VAL A 422 11.53 19.81 22.09
N ALA A 423 11.90 20.66 23.05
CA ALA A 423 12.93 20.35 24.05
C ALA A 423 12.55 19.17 24.98
N ALA A 424 11.26 19.00 25.28
CA ALA A 424 10.75 17.88 26.07
C ALA A 424 10.68 16.56 25.27
N GLY A 425 10.77 16.62 23.93
CA GLY A 425 10.77 15.46 23.02
C GLY A 425 12.13 14.77 22.84
N ARG A 426 13.16 15.19 23.59
CA ARG A 426 14.60 14.84 23.50
C ARG A 426 15.31 15.24 22.19
N LEU A 427 16.35 16.04 22.38
CA LEU A 427 17.56 16.11 21.56
C LEU A 427 18.76 16.22 22.50
N GLU A 428 19.90 15.73 22.03
CA GLU A 428 21.25 16.01 22.53
C GLU A 428 21.40 17.46 23.05
N PRO A 429 22.09 17.69 24.18
CA PRO A 429 22.14 18.98 24.86
C PRO A 429 23.04 19.95 24.10
N SER A 430 22.49 20.74 23.18
CA SER A 430 23.30 21.78 22.52
C SER A 430 22.55 23.03 22.03
N ALA A 431 21.21 23.09 22.09
CA ALA A 431 20.51 24.34 21.79
C ALA A 431 20.47 25.24 23.04
N PRO A 432 20.89 26.52 22.94
CA PRO A 432 20.71 27.47 24.03
C PRO A 432 19.23 27.61 24.43
N PRO A 433 18.89 27.81 25.72
CA PRO A 433 17.51 27.90 26.21
C PRO A 433 16.67 29.00 25.53
N GLU A 434 17.32 29.99 24.92
CA GLU A 434 16.66 31.04 24.13
C GLU A 434 16.09 30.52 22.80
N VAL A 435 16.72 29.51 22.18
CA VAL A 435 16.26 28.87 20.93
C VAL A 435 15.07 27.94 21.19
N GLU A 436 14.96 27.37 22.39
CA GLU A 436 13.83 26.51 22.77
C GLU A 436 12.52 27.30 22.87
N ARG A 437 12.59 28.58 23.26
CA ARG A 437 11.43 29.47 23.39
C ARG A 437 10.89 29.94 22.04
N THR A 438 11.64 29.77 20.95
CA THR A 438 11.27 30.25 19.60
C THR A 438 10.78 29.15 18.66
N ARG A 439 10.52 27.92 19.14
CA ARG A 439 10.00 26.83 18.31
C ARG A 439 8.52 26.53 18.62
N PRO A 440 7.69 26.15 17.62
CA PRO A 440 6.34 25.64 17.87
C PRO A 440 6.39 24.35 18.70
N SER A 441 5.28 24.00 19.34
CA SER A 441 5.11 22.67 19.94
C SER A 441 5.08 21.56 18.88
N ILE A 442 5.11 20.30 19.29
CA ILE A 442 5.01 19.16 18.34
C ILE A 442 3.69 19.22 17.57
N HIS A 443 2.56 19.52 18.24
CA HIS A 443 1.29 19.74 17.54
C HIS A 443 1.38 20.97 16.64
N GLY A 444 2.03 22.05 17.09
CA GLY A 444 2.27 23.24 16.28
C GLY A 444 3.03 22.95 14.97
N LEU A 445 4.06 22.11 15.02
CA LEU A 445 4.82 21.68 13.85
C LEU A 445 3.99 20.82 12.89
N LEU A 446 3.24 19.85 13.41
CA LEU A 446 2.32 19.03 12.61
C LEU A 446 1.24 19.89 11.95
N CYS A 447 0.62 20.80 12.70
CA CYS A 447 -0.39 21.72 12.19
C CYS A 447 0.20 22.71 11.16
N ALA A 448 1.44 23.17 11.34
CA ALA A 448 2.12 23.97 10.32
C ALA A 448 2.33 23.18 9.02
N TRP A 449 2.73 21.91 9.11
CA TRP A 449 2.84 21.02 7.95
C TRP A 449 1.47 20.79 7.27
N LEU A 450 0.43 20.49 8.06
CA LEU A 450 -0.95 20.33 7.59
C LEU A 450 -1.48 21.59 6.90
N GLY A 451 -1.20 22.77 7.47
CA GLY A 451 -1.56 24.05 6.87
C GLY A 451 -0.93 24.25 5.49
N ALA A 452 0.32 23.83 5.31
CA ALA A 452 1.02 23.98 4.03
C ALA A 452 0.60 22.94 2.98
N LYS A 453 0.45 21.66 3.38
CA LYS A 453 0.33 20.54 2.43
C LYS A 453 -0.74 19.50 2.76
N GLY A 454 -1.29 19.49 3.97
CA GLY A 454 -2.21 18.44 4.44
C GLY A 454 -3.50 18.30 3.61
N THR A 455 -4.16 17.16 3.74
CA THR A 455 -5.43 16.87 3.07
C THR A 455 -6.58 16.79 4.08
N ARG A 456 -7.80 16.67 3.56
CA ARG A 456 -9.01 16.46 4.36
C ARG A 456 -8.96 15.20 5.24
N ALA A 457 -8.07 14.25 4.97
CA ALA A 457 -7.87 13.06 5.80
C ALA A 457 -7.48 13.38 7.26
N ALA A 458 -6.88 14.55 7.52
CA ALA A 458 -6.54 14.99 8.88
C ALA A 458 -7.74 15.52 9.68
N ILE A 459 -8.80 15.94 9.01
CA ILE A 459 -9.89 16.75 9.59
C ILE A 459 -10.61 16.08 10.76
N PRO A 460 -10.99 14.79 10.70
CA PRO A 460 -11.71 14.16 11.81
C PRO A 460 -10.98 14.32 13.15
N GLY A 461 -9.68 14.00 13.18
CA GLY A 461 -8.87 14.10 14.39
C GLY A 461 -8.39 15.52 14.70
N LEU A 462 -8.14 16.36 13.68
CA LEU A 462 -7.77 17.76 13.90
C LEU A 462 -8.91 18.55 14.56
N LEU A 463 -10.15 18.37 14.10
CA LEU A 463 -11.30 19.06 14.69
C LEU A 463 -11.58 18.56 16.11
N GLU A 464 -11.44 17.25 16.35
CA GLU A 464 -11.54 16.68 17.70
C GLU A 464 -10.47 17.25 18.65
N ALA A 465 -9.24 17.44 18.17
CA ALA A 465 -8.17 18.06 18.94
C ALA A 465 -8.42 19.54 19.25
N ILE A 466 -8.99 20.29 18.30
CA ILE A 466 -9.41 21.69 18.48
C ILE A 466 -10.55 21.79 19.50
N ASP A 467 -11.60 20.98 19.34
CA ASP A 467 -12.78 21.02 20.21
C ASP A 467 -12.44 20.63 21.67
N ARG A 468 -11.35 19.88 21.87
CA ARG A 468 -10.81 19.51 23.20
C ARG A 468 -9.64 20.38 23.67
N ASP A 469 -9.31 21.47 22.96
CA ASP A 469 -8.20 22.37 23.27
C ASP A 469 -6.88 21.64 23.58
N ARG A 470 -6.53 20.63 22.76
CA ARG A 470 -5.36 19.75 22.99
C ARG A 470 -4.01 20.40 22.72
N ALA A 471 -3.96 21.41 21.84
CA ALA A 471 -2.71 22.09 21.49
C ALA A 471 -2.27 23.05 22.60
N LEU A 472 -0.95 23.15 22.84
CA LEU A 472 -0.41 24.14 23.77
C LEU A 472 -0.79 25.57 23.34
N PRO A 473 -1.06 26.47 24.31
CA PRO A 473 -1.43 27.84 23.99
C PRO A 473 -0.28 28.59 23.29
N PRO A 474 -0.59 29.56 22.40
CA PRO A 474 0.42 30.38 21.76
C PRO A 474 1.30 31.13 22.77
N SER A 475 2.58 31.32 22.42
CA SER A 475 3.55 32.08 23.23
C SER A 475 3.88 33.42 22.56
N ALA A 476 4.56 34.33 23.28
CA ALA A 476 4.99 35.60 22.70
C ALA A 476 5.94 35.41 21.48
N ALA A 477 6.76 34.36 21.51
CA ALA A 477 7.69 34.03 20.42
C ALA A 477 7.03 33.26 19.28
N MET A 478 5.96 32.51 19.57
CA MET A 478 5.14 31.78 18.60
C MET A 478 3.66 32.10 18.81
N PRO A 479 3.19 33.28 18.34
CA PRO A 479 1.85 33.80 18.65
C PRO A 479 0.72 33.17 17.81
N TYR A 480 1.00 32.11 17.05
CA TYR A 480 0.07 31.55 16.06
C TYR A 480 -0.78 30.43 16.64
N ARG A 481 -2.07 30.43 16.32
CA ARG A 481 -2.97 29.29 16.55
C ARG A 481 -2.89 28.30 15.38
N PHE A 482 -1.82 27.50 15.35
CA PHE A 482 -1.50 26.62 14.22
C PHE A 482 -2.60 25.60 13.91
N ASP A 483 -3.25 25.04 14.93
CA ASP A 483 -4.37 24.12 14.84
C ASP A 483 -5.53 24.68 13.98
N ARG A 484 -5.99 25.89 14.32
CA ARG A 484 -7.06 26.60 13.62
C ARG A 484 -6.64 27.02 12.22
N LEU A 485 -5.40 27.47 12.07
CA LEU A 485 -4.83 27.83 10.77
C LEU A 485 -4.79 26.63 9.81
N ALA A 486 -4.39 25.46 10.32
CA ALA A 486 -4.37 24.23 9.55
C ALA A 486 -5.77 23.84 9.06
N ALA A 487 -6.77 23.88 9.94
CA ALA A 487 -8.15 23.54 9.61
C ALA A 487 -8.72 24.48 8.53
N LEU A 488 -8.51 25.80 8.66
CA LEU A 488 -8.93 26.77 7.65
C LEU A 488 -8.21 26.61 6.31
N ALA A 489 -6.90 26.33 6.34
CA ALA A 489 -6.12 26.11 5.12
C ALA A 489 -6.60 24.86 4.36
N ILE A 490 -6.88 23.77 5.07
CA ILE A 490 -7.46 22.55 4.48
C ILE A 490 -8.87 22.83 3.96
N ALA A 491 -9.74 23.50 4.73
CA ALA A 491 -11.10 23.85 4.28
C ALA A 491 -11.13 24.63 2.96
N ARG A 492 -10.12 25.47 2.73
CA ARG A 492 -9.93 26.20 1.48
C ARG A 492 -9.34 25.34 0.36
N ARG A 493 -8.32 24.53 0.65
CA ARG A 493 -7.53 23.80 -0.35
C ARG A 493 -8.16 22.47 -0.77
N ASP A 494 -8.67 21.71 0.18
CA ASP A 494 -9.17 20.35 0.01
C ASP A 494 -10.42 20.14 0.90
N PRO A 495 -11.61 20.60 0.44
CA PRO A 495 -12.83 20.57 1.23
C PRO A 495 -13.40 19.15 1.43
N TRP A 496 -14.06 18.97 2.57
CA TRP A 496 -14.83 17.77 2.91
C TRP A 496 -16.35 18.05 2.92
N PRO A 497 -17.22 17.03 2.92
CA PRO A 497 -18.68 17.24 2.73
C PRO A 497 -19.31 18.23 3.72
N GLU A 498 -18.91 18.20 5.00
CA GLU A 498 -19.49 19.04 6.06
C GLU A 498 -18.78 20.40 6.23
N VAL A 499 -17.84 20.76 5.35
CA VAL A 499 -17.00 21.96 5.51
C VAL A 499 -17.82 23.25 5.62
N ASP A 500 -18.90 23.39 4.86
CA ASP A 500 -19.72 24.61 4.87
C ASP A 500 -20.49 24.76 6.19
N ALA A 501 -21.01 23.65 6.72
CA ALA A 501 -21.64 23.64 8.04
C ALA A 501 -20.63 23.98 9.14
N TRP A 502 -19.42 23.44 9.06
CA TRP A 502 -18.34 23.73 9.99
C TRP A 502 -17.89 25.21 9.92
N LEU A 503 -17.66 25.74 8.72
CA LEU A 503 -17.29 27.15 8.52
C LEU A 503 -18.38 28.08 9.07
N ALA A 504 -19.66 27.81 8.75
CA ALA A 504 -20.78 28.60 9.25
C ALA A 504 -20.87 28.61 10.78
N ARG A 505 -20.59 27.48 11.44
CA ARG A 505 -20.52 27.40 12.92
C ARG A 505 -19.40 28.27 13.51
N ILE A 506 -18.35 28.53 12.73
CA ILE A 506 -17.18 29.30 13.16
C ILE A 506 -17.31 30.80 12.89
N VAL A 507 -18.12 31.22 11.91
CA VAL A 507 -18.39 32.64 11.59
C VAL A 507 -18.52 33.56 12.81
N PRO A 508 -19.29 33.23 13.88
CA PRO A 508 -19.42 34.13 15.03
C PRO A 508 -18.16 34.25 15.91
N ARG A 509 -17.12 33.42 15.71
CA ARG A 509 -15.92 33.39 16.55
C ARG A 509 -15.00 34.58 16.25
N ARG A 510 -14.72 35.39 17.27
CA ARG A 510 -13.89 36.61 17.15
C ARG A 510 -12.46 36.48 17.68
N GLU A 511 -12.04 35.26 18.02
CA GLU A 511 -10.67 35.03 18.47
C GLU A 511 -9.65 35.29 17.36
N HIS A 512 -8.51 35.89 17.72
CA HIS A 512 -7.44 36.16 16.78
C HIS A 512 -6.63 34.89 16.49
N LEU A 513 -6.28 34.70 15.22
CA LEU A 513 -5.38 33.63 14.76
C LEU A 513 -3.91 33.92 15.12
N VAL A 514 -3.59 35.19 15.37
CA VAL A 514 -2.29 35.66 15.89
C VAL A 514 -2.52 36.43 17.18
N VAL A 515 -2.04 35.89 18.30
CA VAL A 515 -2.24 36.46 19.63
C VAL A 515 -1.31 37.66 19.85
N GLY A 516 -1.79 38.68 20.57
CA GLY A 516 -0.99 39.86 20.92
C GLY A 516 -0.87 40.92 19.83
N GLN A 517 -1.61 40.77 18.72
CA GLN A 517 -1.67 41.75 17.63
C GLN A 517 -3.10 42.28 17.47
N ALA A 518 -3.26 43.61 17.51
CA ALA A 518 -4.58 44.27 17.50
C ALA A 518 -5.29 44.17 16.14
N GLU A 519 -4.54 44.17 15.03
CA GLU A 519 -5.07 44.06 13.66
C GLU A 519 -4.88 42.66 13.07
N ALA A 520 -4.74 41.64 13.93
CA ALA A 520 -4.59 40.26 13.49
C ALA A 520 -5.86 39.72 12.82
N PRO A 521 -5.71 38.73 11.92
CA PRO A 521 -6.85 38.04 11.35
C PRO A 521 -7.64 37.29 12.43
N GLU A 522 -8.96 37.40 12.36
CA GLU A 522 -9.92 36.72 13.23
C GLU A 522 -10.31 35.37 12.62
N LEU A 523 -10.55 34.36 13.47
CA LEU A 523 -10.96 33.03 13.04
C LEU A 523 -12.27 33.06 12.24
N GLY A 524 -13.32 33.68 12.79
CA GLY A 524 -14.64 33.73 12.18
C GLY A 524 -14.68 34.54 10.89
N ALA A 525 -14.01 35.69 10.84
CA ALA A 525 -13.92 36.49 9.62
C ALA A 525 -13.18 35.74 8.49
N THR A 526 -12.13 35.00 8.83
CA THR A 526 -11.41 34.17 7.86
C THR A 526 -12.27 32.99 7.38
N ALA A 527 -13.01 32.33 8.29
CA ALA A 527 -13.96 31.28 7.94
C ALA A 527 -15.10 31.80 7.03
N ALA A 528 -15.64 32.98 7.34
CA ALA A 528 -16.64 33.66 6.55
C ALA A 528 -16.16 33.94 5.12
N ALA A 529 -14.94 34.46 4.97
CA ALA A 529 -14.34 34.69 3.66
C ALA A 529 -14.20 33.39 2.84
N ILE A 530 -13.80 32.28 3.47
CA ILE A 530 -13.72 30.97 2.80
C ILE A 530 -15.10 30.48 2.38
N LEU A 531 -16.10 30.54 3.27
CA LEU A 531 -17.48 30.13 2.98
C LEU A 531 -18.05 30.93 1.80
N LEU A 532 -17.92 32.25 1.84
CA LEU A 532 -18.33 33.15 0.76
C LEU A 532 -17.62 32.82 -0.57
N ALA A 533 -16.31 32.61 -0.53
CA ALA A 533 -15.52 32.28 -1.72
C ALA A 533 -15.89 30.94 -2.36
N ARG A 534 -16.31 29.96 -1.54
CA ARG A 534 -16.83 28.66 -2.02
C ARG A 534 -18.18 28.78 -2.71
N HIS A 535 -18.94 29.83 -2.38
CA HIS A 535 -20.23 30.14 -3.02
C HIS A 535 -20.16 31.32 -4.02
N GLY A 536 -18.97 31.60 -4.56
CA GLY A 536 -18.78 32.53 -5.67
C GLY A 536 -18.61 34.00 -5.28
N ARG A 537 -18.54 34.34 -3.99
CA ARG A 537 -18.30 35.72 -3.51
C ARG A 537 -16.81 35.90 -3.19
N ARG A 538 -16.08 36.64 -4.02
CA ARG A 538 -14.61 36.82 -3.91
C ARG A 538 -14.20 38.26 -4.21
N GLY A 539 -12.99 38.65 -3.78
CA GLY A 539 -12.42 39.96 -4.08
C GLY A 539 -13.25 41.09 -3.45
N ALA A 540 -13.56 42.12 -4.24
CA ALA A 540 -14.36 43.27 -3.80
C ALA A 540 -15.74 42.88 -3.23
N ALA A 541 -16.32 41.76 -3.67
CA ALA A 541 -17.59 41.27 -3.13
C ALA A 541 -17.53 40.88 -1.64
N LEU A 542 -16.33 40.76 -1.05
CA LEU A 542 -16.17 40.53 0.40
C LEU A 542 -16.33 41.83 1.21
N GLU A 543 -16.17 42.99 0.58
CA GLU A 543 -16.38 44.30 1.22
C GLU A 543 -17.85 44.53 1.55
N ASP A 544 -18.77 43.99 0.75
CA ASP A 544 -20.22 43.97 1.02
C ASP A 544 -20.56 43.24 2.33
N PHE A 545 -19.70 42.31 2.74
CA PHE A 545 -19.81 41.56 4.00
C PHE A 545 -18.93 42.15 5.12
N GLN A 546 -18.36 43.34 4.89
CA GLN A 546 -17.52 44.05 5.85
C GLN A 546 -16.32 43.23 6.34
N LEU A 547 -15.73 42.44 5.44
CA LEU A 547 -14.53 41.64 5.70
C LEU A 547 -13.28 42.40 5.21
N ILE A 548 -12.36 42.67 6.12
CA ILE A 548 -11.11 43.40 5.83
C ILE A 548 -9.97 42.39 5.75
N ALA A 549 -9.31 42.33 4.59
CA ALA A 549 -8.13 41.49 4.41
C ALA A 549 -6.98 42.00 5.29
N CYS A 550 -6.34 41.10 6.03
CA CYS A 550 -5.17 41.41 6.85
C CYS A 550 -3.90 41.10 6.04
N ALA A 551 -2.95 42.03 6.01
CA ALA A 551 -1.63 41.77 5.44
C ALA A 551 -0.81 40.87 6.39
N GLY A 552 -0.17 39.82 5.88
CA GLY A 552 0.67 38.97 6.74
C GLY A 552 1.13 37.63 6.17
N MET A 553 2.04 36.98 6.90
CA MET A 553 2.73 35.72 6.59
C MET A 553 1.84 34.56 6.10
N LEU A 554 0.59 34.48 6.59
CA LEU A 554 -0.35 33.39 6.29
C LEU A 554 -0.66 33.23 4.80
N ALA A 555 -0.67 34.34 4.05
CA ALA A 555 -0.99 34.35 2.63
C ALA A 555 0.05 33.62 1.77
N ARG A 556 1.33 33.69 2.15
CA ARG A 556 2.43 33.08 1.40
C ARG A 556 2.73 31.65 1.86
N GLN A 557 2.73 31.40 3.17
CA GLN A 557 3.14 30.10 3.71
C GLN A 557 2.05 29.02 3.61
N TYR A 558 0.78 29.40 3.74
CA TYR A 558 -0.35 28.46 3.74
C TYR A 558 -1.34 28.68 2.59
N GLY A 559 -1.05 29.64 1.68
CA GLY A 559 -1.98 30.02 0.62
C GLY A 559 -3.31 30.58 1.17
N LEU A 560 -3.31 31.08 2.40
CA LEU A 560 -4.50 31.50 3.15
C LEU A 560 -4.45 33.01 3.44
N THR A 561 -5.35 33.77 2.85
CA THR A 561 -5.56 35.18 3.23
C THR A 561 -6.37 35.23 4.53
N GLY A 562 -5.82 35.87 5.57
CA GLY A 562 -6.54 36.13 6.81
C GLY A 562 -7.42 37.37 6.71
N TYR A 563 -8.55 37.35 7.41
CA TYR A 563 -9.52 38.47 7.43
C TYR A 563 -9.89 38.84 8.85
N ARG A 564 -10.36 40.07 9.04
CA ARG A 564 -11.01 40.55 10.27
C ARG A 564 -12.33 41.22 9.93
N TYR A 565 -13.27 41.22 10.86
CA TYR A 565 -14.50 41.99 10.72
C TYR A 565 -14.23 43.49 10.86
N ALA A 566 -14.95 44.31 10.09
CA ALA A 566 -14.90 45.77 10.26
C ALA A 566 -15.53 46.21 11.59
N SER A 567 -16.53 45.48 12.08
CA SER A 567 -17.23 45.76 13.34
C SER A 567 -17.71 44.48 14.04
N ALA A 568 -18.20 44.60 15.28
CA ALA A 568 -18.77 43.47 16.01
C ALA A 568 -20.04 42.88 15.39
N GLU A 569 -20.74 43.64 14.55
CA GLU A 569 -22.00 43.22 13.94
C GLU A 569 -21.82 42.63 12.54
N SER A 570 -20.64 42.79 11.94
CA SER A 570 -20.34 42.34 10.57
C SER A 570 -20.53 40.82 10.40
N CYS A 571 -20.31 40.01 11.44
CA CYS A 571 -20.57 38.57 11.39
C CYS A 571 -22.05 38.24 11.11
N ARG A 572 -23.00 39.03 11.63
CA ARG A 572 -24.44 38.81 11.44
C ARG A 572 -24.88 38.97 9.99
N ILE A 573 -24.16 39.77 9.20
CA ILE A 573 -24.41 39.95 7.76
C ILE A 573 -24.16 38.62 7.04
N VAL A 574 -23.05 37.95 7.35
CA VAL A 574 -22.69 36.65 6.79
C VAL A 574 -23.64 35.55 7.26
N GLU A 575 -23.99 35.54 8.55
CA GLU A 575 -24.95 34.56 9.11
C GLU A 575 -26.32 34.66 8.42
N ARG A 576 -26.84 35.88 8.25
CA ARG A 576 -28.11 36.11 7.56
C ARG A 576 -28.07 35.63 6.12
N TRP A 577 -27.03 36.01 5.39
CA TRP A 577 -26.82 35.58 4.01
C TRP A 577 -26.77 34.05 3.90
N TRP A 578 -26.12 33.37 4.84
CA TRP A 578 -26.04 31.90 4.85
C TRP A 578 -27.39 31.23 5.12
N LEU A 579 -28.17 31.76 6.07
CA LEU A 579 -29.51 31.28 6.38
C LEU A 579 -30.47 31.42 5.19
N GLU A 580 -30.49 32.58 4.54
CA GLU A 580 -31.29 32.83 3.33
C GLU A 580 -30.92 31.84 2.20
N ARG A 581 -29.64 31.55 2.04
CA ARG A 581 -29.15 30.61 1.03
C ARG A 581 -29.56 29.16 1.32
N ARG A 582 -29.51 28.72 2.59
CA ARG A 582 -29.97 27.39 2.99
C ARG A 582 -31.48 27.23 2.84
N GLY A 583 -32.25 28.26 3.17
CA GLY A 583 -33.70 28.29 2.96
C GLY A 583 -34.07 28.12 1.48
N ASN A 584 -33.44 28.90 0.60
CA ASN A 584 -33.69 28.85 -0.85
C ASN A 584 -33.16 27.57 -1.55
N GLY A 585 -32.30 26.80 -0.88
CA GLY A 585 -31.79 25.51 -1.37
C GLY A 585 -32.67 24.32 -1.01
N ALA A 586 -33.41 24.41 0.11
CA ALA A 586 -34.36 23.37 0.55
C ALA A 586 -35.67 23.40 -0.26
N ASP A 587 -36.07 24.55 -0.77
CA ASP A 587 -37.29 24.72 -1.60
C ASP A 587 -37.14 24.26 -3.07
N LYS A 588 -36.03 23.62 -3.44
CA LYS A 588 -35.78 23.08 -4.79
C LYS A 588 -35.81 21.55 -4.90
N GLU A 589 -36.22 20.85 -3.84
CA GLU A 589 -36.62 19.43 -3.91
C GLU A 589 -38.11 19.31 -3.64
N THR A 590 -38.94 19.56 -4.66
CA THR A 590 -40.32 19.05 -4.71
C THR A 590 -40.58 18.45 -6.10
N PRO A 591 -41.36 17.34 -6.17
CA PRO A 591 -41.37 16.42 -7.28
C PRO A 591 -42.13 16.97 -8.48
N ASP A 592 -41.64 16.67 -9.69
CA ASP A 592 -42.42 16.76 -10.91
C ASP A 592 -43.70 15.92 -10.75
N LYS A 593 -44.81 16.60 -10.49
CA LYS A 593 -46.13 16.10 -10.88
C LYS A 593 -46.35 16.56 -12.31
N GLU A 594 -46.23 15.62 -13.24
CA GLU A 594 -46.85 15.71 -14.55
C GLU A 594 -48.37 15.76 -14.35
N ASP A 595 -48.96 16.94 -14.55
CA ASP A 595 -50.38 17.06 -14.87
C ASP A 595 -50.54 16.73 -16.36
N HIS A 596 -51.25 15.64 -16.63
CA HIS A 596 -51.83 15.33 -17.92
C HIS A 596 -52.98 16.28 -18.22
N ASP A 597 -52.88 16.98 -19.35
CA ASP A 597 -53.99 17.17 -20.31
C ASP A 597 -53.42 17.10 -21.74
#